data_AF-A0A8X7MI77-F1
#
_entry.id   AF-A0A8X7MI77-F1
#
_cell.length_a   1.000
_cell.length_b   1.000
_cell.length_c   1.000
_cell.angle_alpha   90.00
_cell.angle_beta   90.00
_cell.angle_gamma   90.00
#
_symmetry.space_group_name_H-M   'P 1'
#
loop_
_entity.id
_entity.type
_entity.pdbx_description
1 polymer ?
#
loop_
_entity_poly.entity_id
_entity_poly.type
_entity_poly.pdbx_seq_one_letter_code
_entity_poly.pdbx_strand_id
1 'polypeptide(L)'
;SYFDGLYCTWDTFRTEFPFLSLTSPDDFRNIVDNYIDGASATGWIPECRANMVPGLTQGGAGGLSVISDYIVKYGYSSLAFTKEQILAQLTKESYVTPTEWNSYGRQIGVYMKYGYVPFAVFDTESTGRQTREASRTLEYAFNDFGVALAAKELGDDKLHADMLKRSMNYRNTFDPTVKSRGFKGFVQKRRTNGQFVYTDPTFCSPADNAQDHYCSLQQENIFGTYESSPAEYSFWAPHDGAGIVNLTSSSTDEFVKRLDDFFGDTQASLYQVGNEPSFVLPTMYHYVGRPSKSVQRVRKVVHDNFDS
;
A
#
# COMPACT_ATOMS: atom_id res chain seq x y z
N SER A 1 -27.94 -1.74 7.88
CA SER A 1 -27.91 -1.85 6.40
C SER A 1 -26.80 -2.80 6.01
N TYR A 2 -26.95 -3.53 4.91
CA TYR A 2 -25.94 -4.47 4.42
C TYR A 2 -25.25 -3.84 3.20
N PHE A 3 -23.93 -3.71 3.24
CA PHE A 3 -23.10 -3.25 2.13
C PHE A 3 -22.32 -4.44 1.56
N ASP A 4 -22.44 -4.65 0.26
CA ASP A 4 -21.61 -5.59 -0.51
C ASP A 4 -20.87 -4.83 -1.61
N GLY A 5 -20.03 -5.51 -2.38
CA GLY A 5 -19.17 -4.84 -3.35
C GLY A 5 -18.06 -4.10 -2.63
N LEU A 6 -17.41 -4.77 -1.66
CA LEU A 6 -16.12 -4.37 -1.09
C LEU A 6 -15.02 -4.69 -2.11
N TYR A 7 -15.27 -4.25 -3.34
CA TYR A 7 -14.46 -4.46 -4.53
C TYR A 7 -13.37 -3.40 -4.55
N CYS A 8 -12.18 -3.74 -5.05
CA CYS A 8 -11.11 -2.76 -5.26
C CYS A 8 -10.77 -1.96 -3.99
N THR A 9 -10.73 -2.62 -2.82
CA THR A 9 -10.41 -1.92 -1.56
C THR A 9 -9.01 -1.31 -1.61
N TRP A 10 -8.08 -1.93 -2.35
CA TRP A 10 -6.74 -1.40 -2.65
C TRP A 10 -6.78 0.00 -3.28
N ASP A 11 -7.83 0.28 -4.05
CA ASP A 11 -8.08 1.57 -4.68
C ASP A 11 -8.76 2.54 -3.72
N THR A 12 -9.89 2.10 -3.14
CA THR A 12 -10.84 2.95 -2.42
C THR A 12 -10.37 3.37 -1.02
N PHE A 13 -9.45 2.62 -0.38
CA PHE A 13 -8.88 3.02 0.92
C PHE A 13 -8.10 4.33 0.85
N ARG A 14 -7.59 4.69 -0.34
CA ARG A 14 -6.69 5.82 -0.53
C ARG A 14 -7.40 7.17 -0.50
N THR A 15 -8.64 7.21 -1.00
CA THR A 15 -9.36 8.47 -1.25
C THR A 15 -10.84 8.39 -0.91
N GLU A 16 -11.56 7.35 -1.36
CA GLU A 16 -13.01 7.23 -1.17
C GLU A 16 -13.39 7.08 0.31
N PHE A 17 -12.80 6.15 1.05
CA PHE A 17 -13.11 5.98 2.47
C PHE A 17 -12.70 7.20 3.32
N PRO A 18 -11.52 7.82 3.11
CA PRO A 18 -11.23 9.12 3.71
C PRO A 18 -12.26 10.20 3.38
N PHE A 19 -12.80 10.22 2.15
CA PHE A 19 -13.86 11.16 1.77
C PHE A 19 -15.20 10.86 2.46
N LEU A 20 -15.65 9.60 2.48
CA LEU A 20 -16.84 9.15 3.21
C LEU A 20 -16.74 9.44 4.70
N SER A 21 -15.53 9.37 5.27
CA SER A 21 -15.30 9.75 6.66
C SER A 21 -15.66 11.21 6.94
N LEU A 22 -15.69 12.09 5.94
CA LEU A 22 -16.09 13.48 6.09
C LEU A 22 -17.55 13.72 5.71
N THR A 23 -18.05 13.06 4.66
CA THR A 23 -19.36 13.36 4.07
C THR A 23 -20.48 12.45 4.55
N SER A 24 -20.16 11.20 4.87
CA SER A 24 -21.13 10.13 5.15
C SER A 24 -20.64 9.19 6.26
N PRO A 25 -20.36 9.68 7.48
CA PRO A 25 -19.76 8.88 8.54
C PRO A 25 -20.63 7.70 8.99
N ASP A 26 -21.95 7.81 8.92
CA ASP A 26 -22.87 6.70 9.22
C ASP A 26 -22.78 5.57 8.18
N ASP A 27 -22.66 5.91 6.89
CA ASP A 27 -22.44 4.91 5.84
C ASP A 27 -21.06 4.28 6.00
N PHE A 28 -20.04 5.07 6.30
CA PHE A 28 -18.70 4.56 6.58
C PHE A 28 -18.70 3.58 7.75
N ARG A 29 -19.38 3.89 8.86
CA ARG A 29 -19.57 2.97 9.98
C ARG A 29 -20.22 1.66 9.53
N ASN A 30 -21.33 1.73 8.80
CA ASN A 30 -22.03 0.55 8.33
C ASN A 30 -21.13 -0.31 7.42
N ILE A 31 -20.30 0.30 6.57
CA ILE A 31 -19.35 -0.42 5.72
C ILE A 31 -18.27 -1.11 6.58
N VAL A 32 -17.75 -0.45 7.61
CA VAL A 32 -16.78 -1.04 8.56
C VAL A 32 -17.39 -2.22 9.30
N ASP A 33 -18.64 -2.12 9.75
CA ASP A 33 -19.37 -3.26 10.33
C ASP A 33 -19.45 -4.43 9.33
N ASN A 34 -19.69 -4.18 8.04
CA ASN A 34 -19.72 -5.23 7.01
C ASN A 34 -18.33 -5.87 6.75
N TYR A 35 -17.23 -5.11 6.86
CA TYR A 35 -15.88 -5.71 6.80
C TYR A 35 -15.65 -6.66 7.99
N ILE A 36 -16.02 -6.26 9.21
CA ILE A 36 -15.82 -7.08 10.42
C ILE A 36 -16.78 -8.29 10.44
N ASP A 37 -18.01 -8.14 9.96
CA ASP A 37 -18.96 -9.23 9.76
C ASP A 37 -18.43 -10.26 8.75
N GLY A 38 -17.96 -9.79 7.59
CA GLY A 38 -17.33 -10.65 6.58
C GLY A 38 -16.11 -11.40 7.13
N ALA A 39 -15.32 -10.75 7.98
CA ALA A 39 -14.20 -11.39 8.66
C ALA A 39 -14.65 -12.45 9.67
N SER A 40 -15.75 -12.20 10.38
CA SER A 40 -16.33 -13.17 11.32
C SER A 40 -16.88 -14.41 10.59
N ALA A 41 -17.41 -14.24 9.38
CA ALA A 41 -17.96 -15.34 8.58
C ALA A 41 -16.88 -16.18 7.86
N THR A 42 -15.86 -15.54 7.31
CA THR A 42 -14.84 -16.19 6.45
C THR A 42 -13.51 -16.43 7.17
N GLY A 43 -13.34 -15.82 8.33
CA GLY A 43 -12.11 -15.79 9.12
C GLY A 43 -11.15 -14.64 8.77
N TRP A 44 -11.33 -13.95 7.64
CA TRP A 44 -10.40 -12.91 7.18
C TRP A 44 -11.17 -11.70 6.68
N ILE A 45 -10.61 -10.51 6.89
CA ILE A 45 -11.16 -9.26 6.35
C ILE A 45 -11.28 -9.44 4.83
N PRO A 46 -12.50 -9.23 4.28
CA PRO A 46 -12.74 -9.46 2.87
C PRO A 46 -11.96 -8.45 2.01
N GLU A 47 -11.29 -8.95 0.99
CA GLU A 47 -10.62 -8.16 -0.04
C GLU A 47 -11.26 -8.44 -1.40
N CYS A 48 -11.47 -7.38 -2.18
CA CYS A 48 -12.04 -7.46 -3.52
C CYS A 48 -13.35 -8.26 -3.61
N ARG A 49 -14.16 -8.28 -2.54
CA ARG A 49 -15.35 -9.12 -2.44
C ARG A 49 -16.50 -8.52 -3.24
N ALA A 50 -17.08 -9.33 -4.13
CA ALA A 50 -18.27 -8.97 -4.90
C ALA A 50 -19.23 -10.14 -4.97
N ASN A 51 -20.54 -9.89 -4.78
CA ASN A 51 -21.59 -10.91 -4.77
C ASN A 51 -21.29 -12.04 -3.77
N MET A 52 -20.79 -11.69 -2.58
CA MET A 52 -20.33 -12.65 -1.54
C MET A 52 -19.13 -13.54 -1.93
N VAL A 53 -18.54 -13.33 -3.11
CA VAL A 53 -17.38 -14.11 -3.58
C VAL A 53 -16.10 -13.33 -3.29
N PRO A 54 -15.08 -13.94 -2.67
CA PRO A 54 -13.80 -13.29 -2.45
C PRO A 54 -13.11 -13.02 -3.79
N GLY A 55 -12.52 -11.83 -3.93
CA GLY A 55 -11.67 -11.50 -5.06
C GLY A 55 -10.21 -11.79 -4.77
N LEU A 56 -9.34 -11.37 -5.69
CA LEU A 56 -7.90 -11.52 -5.53
C LEU A 56 -7.28 -10.28 -4.86
N THR A 57 -6.35 -10.50 -3.92
CA THR A 57 -5.60 -9.46 -3.21
C THR A 57 -4.61 -8.77 -4.15
N GLN A 58 -4.87 -7.50 -4.45
CA GLN A 58 -4.09 -6.68 -5.40
C GLN A 58 -2.70 -6.29 -4.88
N GLY A 59 -2.57 -5.97 -3.59
CA GLY A 59 -1.30 -5.52 -2.99
C GLY A 59 -1.23 -5.88 -1.51
N GLY A 60 -1.89 -5.08 -0.68
CA GLY A 60 -2.05 -5.31 0.75
C GLY A 60 -3.39 -5.95 1.11
N ALA A 61 -3.75 -5.84 2.39
CA ALA A 61 -5.11 -6.00 2.88
C ALA A 61 -5.71 -4.60 3.07
N GLY A 62 -6.39 -4.08 2.04
CA GLY A 62 -6.96 -2.73 2.04
C GLY A 62 -7.99 -2.53 3.14
N GLY A 63 -8.79 -3.55 3.45
CA GLY A 63 -9.83 -3.51 4.49
C GLY A 63 -9.28 -3.23 5.89
N LEU A 64 -8.04 -3.65 6.19
CA LEU A 64 -7.35 -3.26 7.43
C LEU A 64 -7.18 -1.74 7.51
N SER A 65 -6.82 -1.09 6.41
CA SER A 65 -6.63 0.36 6.37
C SER A 65 -7.97 1.08 6.57
N VAL A 66 -9.05 0.57 5.96
CA VAL A 66 -10.41 1.10 6.09
C VAL A 66 -10.93 1.01 7.53
N ILE A 67 -10.85 -0.18 8.13
CA ILE A 67 -11.25 -0.41 9.53
C ILE A 67 -10.42 0.45 10.47
N SER A 68 -9.10 0.51 10.27
CA SER A 68 -8.21 1.27 11.13
C SER A 68 -8.47 2.77 11.06
N ASP A 69 -8.69 3.31 9.86
CA ASP A 69 -9.01 4.74 9.67
C ASP A 69 -10.29 5.14 10.41
N TYR A 70 -11.34 4.29 10.34
CA TYR A 70 -12.57 4.52 11.09
C TYR A 70 -12.32 4.54 12.60
N ILE A 71 -11.63 3.52 13.13
CA ILE A 71 -11.38 3.39 14.58
C ILE A 71 -10.57 4.58 15.09
N VAL A 72 -9.57 5.05 14.34
CA VAL A 72 -8.75 6.20 14.74
C VAL A 72 -9.57 7.49 14.79
N LYS A 73 -10.53 7.68 13.88
CA LYS A 73 -11.34 8.91 13.80
C LYS A 73 -12.56 8.91 14.73
N TYR A 74 -13.19 7.76 14.88
CA TYR A 74 -14.52 7.63 15.49
C TYR A 74 -14.56 6.70 16.71
N GLY A 75 -13.47 5.99 16.99
CA GLY A 75 -13.44 4.93 18.00
C GLY A 75 -14.26 3.71 17.57
N TYR A 76 -14.49 2.79 18.51
CA TYR A 76 -15.21 1.54 18.25
C TYR A 76 -16.63 1.51 18.82
N SER A 77 -17.02 2.47 19.66
CA SER A 77 -18.24 2.39 20.48
C SER A 77 -19.55 2.36 19.67
N SER A 78 -19.52 2.86 18.43
CA SER A 78 -20.66 2.85 17.53
C SER A 78 -20.75 1.59 16.66
N LEU A 79 -19.69 0.78 16.61
CA LEU A 79 -19.65 -0.43 15.79
C LEU A 79 -20.49 -1.53 16.44
N ALA A 80 -21.00 -2.43 15.61
CA ALA A 80 -21.82 -3.56 16.06
C ALA A 80 -21.02 -4.64 16.82
N PHE A 81 -19.69 -4.53 16.83
CA PHE A 81 -18.77 -5.52 17.37
C PHE A 81 -18.12 -5.04 18.66
N THR A 82 -17.88 -5.97 19.58
CA THR A 82 -17.14 -5.69 20.81
C THR A 82 -15.69 -5.35 20.52
N LYS A 83 -15.07 -4.59 21.42
CA LYS A 83 -13.64 -4.28 21.40
C LYS A 83 -12.78 -5.55 21.26
N GLU A 84 -13.14 -6.60 21.98
CA GLU A 84 -12.43 -7.87 22.02
C GLU A 84 -12.50 -8.59 20.67
N GLN A 85 -13.66 -8.57 20.00
CA GLN A 85 -13.81 -9.14 18.65
C GLN A 85 -12.96 -8.39 17.62
N ILE A 86 -12.96 -7.07 17.67
CA ILE A 86 -12.17 -6.22 16.77
C ILE A 86 -10.68 -6.49 16.98
N LEU A 87 -10.19 -6.46 18.23
CA LEU A 87 -8.79 -6.74 18.55
C LEU A 87 -8.38 -8.15 18.16
N ALA A 88 -9.24 -9.15 18.36
CA ALA A 88 -8.97 -10.52 17.95
C ALA A 88 -8.77 -10.60 16.42
N GLN A 89 -9.62 -9.93 15.63
CA GLN A 89 -9.47 -9.91 14.18
C GLN A 89 -8.21 -9.16 13.75
N LEU A 90 -7.96 -7.95 14.26
CA LEU A 90 -6.75 -7.18 13.92
C LEU A 90 -5.46 -7.95 14.29
N THR A 91 -5.46 -8.65 15.43
CA THR A 91 -4.35 -9.51 15.86
C THR A 91 -4.16 -10.68 14.90
N LYS A 92 -5.23 -11.37 14.51
CA LYS A 92 -5.17 -12.48 13.56
C LYS A 92 -4.57 -12.03 12.21
N GLU A 93 -5.08 -10.94 11.65
CA GLU A 93 -4.59 -10.33 10.40
C GLU A 93 -3.13 -9.87 10.46
N SER A 94 -2.63 -9.65 11.68
CA SER A 94 -1.27 -9.19 11.94
C SER A 94 -0.26 -10.31 12.14
N TYR A 95 -0.69 -11.53 12.48
CA TYR A 95 0.23 -12.60 12.90
C TYR A 95 0.00 -13.95 12.24
N VAL A 96 -1.15 -14.17 11.60
CA VAL A 96 -1.50 -15.46 11.02
C VAL A 96 -1.52 -15.34 9.49
N THR A 97 -0.86 -16.28 8.82
CA THR A 97 -0.96 -16.42 7.36
C THR A 97 -2.17 -17.30 7.04
N PRO A 98 -3.10 -16.89 6.16
CA PRO A 98 -4.11 -17.79 5.61
C PRO A 98 -3.46 -18.88 4.75
N THR A 99 -4.10 -20.05 4.69
CA THR A 99 -3.68 -21.13 3.76
C THR A 99 -3.73 -20.68 2.31
N GLU A 100 -4.66 -19.81 1.94
CA GLU A 100 -4.78 -19.20 0.62
C GLU A 100 -4.76 -17.67 0.78
N TRP A 101 -3.62 -17.03 0.55
CA TRP A 101 -3.49 -15.58 0.74
C TRP A 101 -3.69 -14.73 -0.53
N ASN A 102 -3.88 -15.34 -1.70
CA ASN A 102 -4.34 -14.61 -2.89
C ASN A 102 -5.74 -14.05 -2.73
N SER A 103 -6.57 -14.58 -1.83
CA SER A 103 -7.96 -14.14 -1.67
C SER A 103 -8.31 -13.72 -0.25
N TYR A 104 -7.39 -13.93 0.69
CA TYR A 104 -7.61 -13.67 2.12
C TYR A 104 -6.35 -13.13 2.77
N GLY A 105 -6.48 -12.13 3.65
CA GLY A 105 -5.39 -11.66 4.50
C GLY A 105 -4.05 -11.42 3.77
N ARG A 106 -2.95 -11.75 4.44
CA ARG A 106 -1.57 -11.49 3.97
C ARG A 106 -0.68 -12.70 4.19
N GLN A 107 0.36 -12.87 3.36
CA GLN A 107 1.42 -13.87 3.59
C GLN A 107 2.37 -13.43 4.73
N ILE A 108 1.81 -13.23 5.92
CA ILE A 108 2.44 -12.45 6.99
C ILE A 108 3.60 -13.19 7.67
N GLY A 109 3.55 -14.51 7.73
CA GLY A 109 4.61 -15.34 8.32
C GLY A 109 5.96 -15.17 7.61
N VAL A 110 5.95 -15.17 6.28
CA VAL A 110 7.14 -14.89 5.46
C VAL A 110 7.63 -13.47 5.69
N TYR A 111 6.71 -12.49 5.62
CA TYR A 111 7.04 -11.09 5.85
C TYR A 111 7.65 -10.83 7.24
N MET A 112 7.13 -11.47 8.29
CA MET A 112 7.69 -11.38 9.65
C MET A 112 9.07 -12.01 9.76
N LYS A 113 9.30 -13.15 9.09
CA LYS A 113 10.59 -13.86 9.13
C LYS A 113 11.72 -13.05 8.52
N TYR A 114 11.46 -12.36 7.40
CA TYR A 114 12.49 -11.66 6.64
C TYR A 114 12.48 -10.13 6.83
N GLY A 115 11.39 -9.56 7.32
CA GLY A 115 11.16 -8.12 7.34
C GLY A 115 10.76 -7.52 5.99
N TYR A 116 10.52 -8.38 4.98
CA TYR A 116 10.03 -8.05 3.64
C TYR A 116 9.48 -9.34 3.01
N VAL A 117 8.70 -9.22 1.95
CA VAL A 117 8.30 -10.37 1.13
C VAL A 117 9.46 -10.69 0.17
N PRO A 118 10.08 -11.89 0.21
CA PRO A 118 11.19 -12.23 -0.66
C PRO A 118 10.73 -12.77 -2.03
N PHE A 119 11.42 -12.36 -3.07
CA PHE A 119 11.36 -12.96 -4.40
C PHE A 119 11.79 -14.42 -4.38
N ALA A 120 11.00 -15.27 -5.04
CA ALA A 120 11.20 -16.72 -5.13
C ALA A 120 11.32 -17.42 -3.76
N VAL A 121 10.57 -16.94 -2.76
CA VAL A 121 10.44 -17.65 -1.49
C VAL A 121 9.72 -18.98 -1.70
N PHE A 122 10.22 -20.03 -1.04
CA PHE A 122 9.54 -21.31 -0.97
C PHE A 122 8.72 -21.35 0.33
N ASP A 123 7.39 -21.39 0.18
CA ASP A 123 6.43 -21.44 1.28
C ASP A 123 5.60 -22.72 1.15
N THR A 124 5.74 -23.63 2.11
CA THR A 124 5.04 -24.92 2.14
C THR A 124 3.73 -24.87 2.90
N GLU A 125 3.49 -23.82 3.66
CA GLU A 125 2.37 -23.71 4.60
C GLU A 125 1.19 -22.96 3.99
N SER A 126 1.43 -22.16 2.95
CA SER A 126 0.41 -21.36 2.28
C SER A 126 0.59 -21.30 0.78
N THR A 127 -0.51 -21.07 0.07
CA THR A 127 -0.52 -20.86 -1.37
C THR A 127 -0.92 -19.43 -1.72
N GLY A 128 -0.32 -18.94 -2.80
CA GLY A 128 -0.62 -17.64 -3.39
C GLY A 128 0.39 -17.30 -4.48
N ARG A 129 0.10 -16.29 -5.31
CA ARG A 129 0.92 -15.88 -6.44
C ARG A 129 2.17 -15.16 -5.93
N GLN A 130 3.30 -15.85 -5.94
CA GLN A 130 4.61 -15.32 -5.53
C GLN A 130 5.11 -14.27 -6.54
N THR A 131 4.48 -13.10 -6.52
CA THR A 131 4.75 -11.92 -7.34
C THR A 131 4.57 -10.66 -6.50
N ARG A 132 4.91 -9.49 -7.07
CA ARG A 132 4.65 -8.16 -6.47
C ARG A 132 5.33 -7.98 -5.11
N GLU A 133 6.46 -8.62 -4.88
CA GLU A 133 7.05 -8.77 -3.55
C GLU A 133 7.46 -7.43 -2.93
N ALA A 134 8.00 -6.52 -3.75
CA ALA A 134 8.39 -5.21 -3.29
C ALA A 134 7.17 -4.35 -2.97
N SER A 135 6.18 -4.26 -3.87
CA SER A 135 4.94 -3.51 -3.62
C SER A 135 4.13 -4.07 -2.45
N ARG A 136 4.03 -5.39 -2.31
CA ARG A 136 3.38 -6.04 -1.15
C ARG A 136 4.08 -5.68 0.16
N THR A 137 5.41 -5.64 0.17
CA THR A 137 6.16 -5.22 1.36
C THR A 137 5.82 -3.78 1.78
N LEU A 138 5.72 -2.87 0.81
CA LEU A 138 5.37 -1.47 1.05
C LEU A 138 3.92 -1.33 1.55
N GLU A 139 2.97 -2.02 0.91
CA GLU A 139 1.56 -1.99 1.29
C GLU A 139 1.31 -2.66 2.66
N TYR A 140 1.99 -3.76 2.95
CA TYR A 140 1.89 -4.42 4.26
C TYR A 140 2.41 -3.51 5.38
N ALA A 141 3.46 -2.74 5.12
CA ALA A 141 3.98 -1.76 6.07
C ALA A 141 2.97 -0.65 6.35
N PHE A 142 2.22 -0.18 5.34
CA PHE A 142 1.14 0.78 5.54
C PHE A 142 -0.05 0.17 6.29
N ASN A 143 -0.43 -1.08 5.99
CA ASN A 143 -1.48 -1.78 6.76
C ASN A 143 -1.07 -1.93 8.23
N ASP A 144 0.19 -2.28 8.52
CA ASP A 144 0.69 -2.37 9.89
C ASP A 144 0.64 -1.01 10.60
N PHE A 145 0.94 0.11 9.91
CA PHE A 145 0.78 1.45 10.48
C PHE A 145 -0.68 1.71 10.89
N GLY A 146 -1.64 1.40 10.02
CA GLY A 146 -3.07 1.51 10.34
C GLY A 146 -3.45 0.71 11.58
N VAL A 147 -3.08 -0.58 11.61
CA VAL A 147 -3.37 -1.46 12.76
C VAL A 147 -2.71 -0.92 14.03
N ALA A 148 -1.49 -0.38 13.94
CA ALA A 148 -0.81 0.20 15.10
C ALA A 148 -1.64 1.34 15.71
N LEU A 149 -2.18 2.23 14.88
CA LEU A 149 -3.00 3.35 15.37
C LEU A 149 -4.33 2.86 15.95
N ALA A 150 -5.01 1.92 15.27
CA ALA A 150 -6.25 1.35 15.77
C ALA A 150 -6.06 0.60 17.09
N ALA A 151 -4.98 -0.18 17.22
CA ALA A 151 -4.64 -0.90 18.45
C ALA A 151 -4.43 0.05 19.63
N LYS A 152 -3.84 1.22 19.40
CA LYS A 152 -3.68 2.25 20.43
C LYS A 152 -5.03 2.78 20.93
N GLU A 153 -5.95 3.10 20.02
CA GLU A 153 -7.31 3.52 20.40
C GLU A 153 -8.10 2.40 21.11
N LEU A 154 -7.81 1.15 20.77
CA LEU A 154 -8.33 -0.03 21.44
C LEU A 154 -7.52 -0.40 22.68
N GLY A 155 -6.53 0.38 23.13
CA GLY A 155 -5.76 0.10 24.34
C GLY A 155 -4.99 -1.23 24.36
N ASP A 156 -4.56 -1.73 23.20
CA ASP A 156 -3.61 -2.84 23.08
C ASP A 156 -2.21 -2.30 22.75
N ASP A 157 -1.47 -1.96 23.81
CA ASP A 157 -0.12 -1.37 23.69
C ASP A 157 0.89 -2.31 23.03
N LYS A 158 0.71 -3.64 23.17
CA LYS A 158 1.61 -4.61 22.57
C LYS A 158 1.41 -4.66 21.07
N LEU A 159 0.17 -4.82 20.62
CA LEU A 159 -0.15 -4.81 19.18
C LEU A 159 0.25 -3.47 18.56
N HIS A 160 0.00 -2.35 19.25
CA HIS A 160 0.47 -1.04 18.82
C HIS A 160 1.99 -1.01 18.59
N ALA A 161 2.79 -1.40 19.59
CA ALA A 161 4.24 -1.35 19.51
C ALA A 161 4.80 -2.28 18.42
N ASP A 162 4.29 -3.51 18.32
CA ASP A 162 4.73 -4.49 17.35
C ASP A 162 4.44 -4.02 15.91
N MET A 163 3.22 -3.51 15.67
CA MET A 163 2.81 -3.04 14.35
C MET A 163 3.47 -1.73 13.95
N LEU A 164 3.66 -0.80 14.89
CA LEU A 164 4.36 0.45 14.61
C LEU A 164 5.81 0.17 14.21
N LYS A 165 6.49 -0.74 14.91
CA LYS A 165 7.85 -1.18 14.54
C LYS A 165 7.86 -1.81 13.15
N ARG A 166 6.93 -2.73 12.88
CA ARG A 166 6.86 -3.45 11.60
C ARG A 166 6.44 -2.55 10.43
N SER A 167 5.72 -1.47 10.68
CA SER A 167 5.39 -0.45 9.68
C SER A 167 6.62 0.24 9.06
N MET A 168 7.80 0.11 9.67
CA MET A 168 9.05 0.63 9.13
C MET A 168 9.73 -0.31 8.13
N ASN A 169 9.18 -1.51 7.90
CA ASN A 169 9.76 -2.51 6.99
C ASN A 169 9.72 -2.11 5.52
N TYR A 170 8.94 -1.08 5.12
CA TYR A 170 8.98 -0.52 3.77
C TYR A 170 10.42 -0.14 3.37
N ARG A 171 11.27 0.23 4.34
CA ARG A 171 12.69 0.56 4.14
C ARG A 171 13.50 -0.62 3.61
N ASN A 172 13.07 -1.85 3.88
CA ASN A 172 13.82 -3.05 3.56
C ASN A 172 13.81 -3.40 2.07
N THR A 173 13.02 -2.71 1.23
CA THR A 173 13.03 -2.90 -0.23
C THR A 173 13.82 -1.84 -0.98
N PHE A 174 14.40 -0.84 -0.32
CA PHE A 174 15.19 0.19 -0.98
C PHE A 174 16.63 -0.26 -1.21
N ASP A 175 17.02 -0.39 -2.47
CA ASP A 175 18.41 -0.58 -2.86
C ASP A 175 19.07 0.79 -3.11
N PRO A 176 19.98 1.25 -2.22
CA PRO A 176 20.64 2.55 -2.36
C PRO A 176 21.63 2.60 -3.54
N THR A 177 21.99 1.44 -4.11
CA THR A 177 22.99 1.34 -5.18
C THR A 177 22.40 1.48 -6.58
N VAL A 178 21.10 1.16 -6.74
CA VAL A 178 20.40 1.28 -8.02
C VAL A 178 20.31 2.74 -8.43
N LYS A 179 20.64 2.98 -9.70
CA LYS A 179 20.59 4.30 -10.33
C LYS A 179 19.66 4.25 -11.53
N SER A 180 18.84 5.27 -11.70
CA SER A 180 18.04 5.47 -12.90
C SER A 180 17.75 6.96 -13.04
N ARG A 181 17.75 7.44 -14.29
CA ARG A 181 17.38 8.83 -14.65
C ARG A 181 18.13 9.92 -13.88
N GLY A 182 19.38 9.65 -13.47
CA GLY A 182 20.21 10.59 -12.71
C GLY A 182 20.04 10.54 -11.19
N PHE A 183 19.13 9.70 -10.68
CA PHE A 183 18.87 9.54 -9.25
C PHE A 183 19.36 8.18 -8.74
N LYS A 184 19.46 8.04 -7.42
CA LYS A 184 19.82 6.80 -6.72
C LYS A 184 18.75 6.41 -5.71
N GLY A 185 18.75 5.16 -5.26
CA GLY A 185 17.82 4.69 -4.24
C GLY A 185 16.47 4.41 -4.87
N PHE A 186 16.24 3.15 -5.22
CA PHE A 186 14.99 2.68 -5.79
C PHE A 186 14.55 1.42 -5.07
N VAL A 187 13.24 1.25 -4.98
CA VAL A 187 12.62 0.01 -4.54
C VAL A 187 13.04 -1.11 -5.49
N GLN A 188 13.38 -2.26 -4.91
CA GLN A 188 13.79 -3.47 -5.60
C GLN A 188 13.30 -4.69 -4.80
N LYS A 189 12.98 -5.77 -5.52
CA LYS A 189 12.68 -7.06 -4.87
C LYS A 189 13.96 -7.69 -4.31
N ARG A 190 13.82 -8.51 -3.27
CA ARG A 190 14.94 -9.14 -2.54
C ARG A 190 14.76 -10.63 -2.42
N ARG A 191 15.84 -11.40 -2.49
CA ARG A 191 15.82 -12.84 -2.21
C ARG A 191 15.84 -13.12 -0.72
N THR A 192 15.54 -14.35 -0.33
CA THR A 192 15.59 -14.83 1.07
C THR A 192 16.96 -14.67 1.75
N ASN A 193 18.04 -14.57 0.98
CA ASN A 193 19.40 -14.30 1.48
C ASN A 193 19.71 -12.79 1.63
N GLY A 194 18.73 -11.90 1.43
CA GLY A 194 18.89 -10.45 1.55
C GLY A 194 19.44 -9.75 0.31
N GLN A 195 19.84 -10.47 -0.73
CA GLN A 195 20.34 -9.86 -1.97
C GLN A 195 19.20 -9.21 -2.75
N PHE A 196 19.42 -7.97 -3.20
CA PHE A 196 18.54 -7.31 -4.15
C PHE A 196 18.61 -7.98 -5.53
N VAL A 197 17.48 -8.01 -6.23
CA VAL A 197 17.40 -8.45 -7.61
C VAL A 197 16.99 -7.26 -8.46
N TYR A 198 17.92 -6.85 -9.33
CA TYR A 198 17.73 -5.71 -10.19
C TYR A 198 16.48 -5.85 -11.07
N THR A 199 15.73 -4.75 -11.13
CA THR A 199 14.59 -4.48 -11.98
C THR A 199 14.77 -3.03 -12.42
N ASP A 200 14.66 -2.77 -13.72
CA ASP A 200 14.74 -1.41 -14.21
C ASP A 200 13.69 -0.54 -13.51
N PRO A 201 14.07 0.57 -12.84
CA PRO A 201 13.12 1.40 -12.15
C PRO A 201 12.00 1.99 -13.02
N THR A 202 12.15 2.04 -14.35
CA THR A 202 11.09 2.55 -15.24
C THR A 202 10.19 1.46 -15.80
N PHE A 203 10.44 0.18 -15.54
CA PHE A 203 9.57 -0.90 -16.03
C PHE A 203 8.14 -0.73 -15.52
N CYS A 204 7.15 -0.99 -16.36
CA CYS A 204 5.73 -0.78 -16.04
C CYS A 204 5.35 0.68 -15.73
N SER A 205 6.14 1.67 -16.18
CA SER A 205 5.76 3.09 -16.14
C SER A 205 5.14 3.52 -17.48
N PRO A 206 4.50 4.70 -17.56
CA PRO A 206 4.06 5.28 -18.84
C PRO A 206 5.18 5.49 -19.87
N ALA A 207 6.44 5.55 -19.44
CA ALA A 207 7.59 5.65 -20.34
C ALA A 207 8.04 4.29 -20.90
N ASP A 208 7.52 3.19 -20.35
CA ASP A 208 7.81 1.83 -20.80
C ASP A 208 6.86 1.42 -21.94
N ASN A 209 7.45 1.19 -23.11
CA ASN A 209 6.71 0.81 -24.30
C ASN A 209 6.90 -0.68 -24.66
N ALA A 210 7.66 -1.43 -23.86
CA ALA A 210 7.90 -2.83 -24.14
C ALA A 210 6.64 -3.67 -23.87
N GLN A 211 6.40 -4.66 -24.72
CA GLN A 211 5.22 -5.55 -24.69
C GLN A 211 5.63 -6.99 -24.30
N ASP A 212 6.86 -7.16 -23.83
CA ASP A 212 7.47 -8.46 -23.53
C ASP A 212 7.31 -8.87 -22.06
N HIS A 213 6.59 -8.07 -21.27
CA HIS A 213 6.41 -8.31 -19.85
C HIS A 213 5.02 -7.92 -19.36
N TYR A 214 4.60 -8.56 -18.26
CA TYR A 214 3.30 -8.34 -17.62
C TYR A 214 3.50 -7.61 -16.29
N CYS A 215 2.71 -6.56 -16.08
CA CYS A 215 2.79 -5.69 -14.91
C CYS A 215 1.69 -5.97 -13.87
N SER A 216 0.61 -6.65 -14.26
CA SER A 216 -0.53 -6.92 -13.38
C SER A 216 -0.35 -8.21 -12.57
N LEU A 217 -1.45 -8.84 -12.15
CA LEU A 217 -1.46 -9.90 -11.14
C LEU A 217 -1.03 -11.29 -11.69
N GLN A 218 -0.52 -11.37 -12.91
CA GLN A 218 -0.13 -12.63 -13.54
C GLN A 218 1.14 -13.23 -12.89
N GLN A 219 1.35 -14.53 -13.05
CA GLN A 219 2.49 -15.24 -12.46
C GLN A 219 3.82 -14.85 -13.11
N GLU A 220 3.75 -14.33 -14.34
CA GLU A 220 4.85 -13.82 -15.15
C GLU A 220 5.36 -12.46 -14.67
N ASN A 221 4.62 -11.77 -13.79
CA ASN A 221 5.11 -10.54 -13.16
C ASN A 221 6.18 -10.88 -12.11
N ILE A 222 7.42 -10.99 -12.60
CA ILE A 222 8.61 -11.23 -11.80
C ILE A 222 9.38 -9.94 -11.47
N PHE A 223 8.79 -8.76 -11.68
CA PHE A 223 9.46 -7.46 -11.54
C PHE A 223 9.37 -6.90 -10.11
N GLY A 224 8.45 -7.42 -9.31
CA GLY A 224 8.35 -7.14 -7.88
C GLY A 224 7.39 -6.01 -7.51
N THR A 225 6.79 -5.34 -8.49
CA THR A 225 5.77 -4.30 -8.29
C THR A 225 4.46 -4.67 -8.97
N TYR A 226 3.35 -4.08 -8.53
CA TYR A 226 2.01 -4.32 -9.05
C TYR A 226 1.51 -3.14 -9.87
N GLU A 227 1.25 -3.36 -11.15
CA GLU A 227 0.69 -2.43 -12.15
C GLU A 227 1.44 -1.12 -12.32
N SER A 228 2.64 -1.04 -11.77
CA SER A 228 3.43 0.18 -11.73
C SER A 228 4.90 -0.13 -11.58
N SER A 229 5.71 0.92 -11.70
CA SER A 229 7.15 0.87 -11.72
C SER A 229 7.81 0.89 -10.34
N PRO A 230 9.02 0.33 -10.21
CA PRO A 230 9.80 0.51 -8.99
C PRO A 230 10.11 1.99 -8.70
N ALA A 231 10.20 2.85 -9.72
CA ALA A 231 10.35 4.29 -9.54
C ALA A 231 9.14 4.92 -8.85
N GLU A 232 7.92 4.57 -9.23
CA GLU A 232 6.70 5.07 -8.59
C GLU A 232 6.55 4.53 -7.16
N TYR A 233 6.70 3.22 -6.97
CA TYR A 233 6.64 2.62 -5.64
C TYR A 233 7.76 3.09 -4.69
N SER A 234 8.84 3.70 -5.20
CA SER A 234 9.86 4.36 -4.36
C SER A 234 9.34 5.58 -3.60
N PHE A 235 8.14 6.06 -3.92
CA PHE A 235 7.44 7.11 -3.18
C PHE A 235 6.30 6.57 -2.30
N TRP A 236 6.11 5.25 -2.25
CA TRP A 236 5.00 4.61 -1.54
C TRP A 236 5.34 4.25 -0.09
N ALA A 237 5.24 5.25 0.79
CA ALA A 237 5.05 5.05 2.23
C ALA A 237 4.31 6.26 2.80
N PRO A 238 2.98 6.35 2.59
CA PRO A 238 2.20 7.53 2.97
C PRO A 238 2.30 7.87 4.47
N HIS A 239 2.61 6.89 5.31
CA HIS A 239 2.80 7.04 6.75
C HIS A 239 4.18 7.58 7.16
N ASP A 240 5.19 7.60 6.27
CA ASP A 240 6.53 8.14 6.56
C ASP A 240 7.14 8.88 5.36
N GLY A 241 6.50 9.98 4.94
CA GLY A 241 6.99 10.82 3.85
C GLY A 241 8.38 11.41 4.09
N ALA A 242 8.74 11.72 5.35
CA ALA A 242 10.09 12.17 5.69
C ALA A 242 11.13 11.06 5.49
N GLY A 243 10.79 9.81 5.86
CA GLY A 243 11.60 8.65 5.56
C GLY A 243 11.80 8.43 4.06
N ILE A 244 10.76 8.62 3.24
CA ILE A 244 10.87 8.56 1.78
C ILE A 244 11.85 9.59 1.25
N VAL A 245 11.78 10.85 1.69
CA VAL A 245 12.75 11.89 1.29
C VAL A 245 14.18 11.44 1.60
N ASN A 246 14.43 10.92 2.80
CA ASN A 246 15.77 10.48 3.22
C ASN A 246 16.29 9.26 2.43
N LEU A 247 15.41 8.36 2.00
CA LEU A 247 15.81 7.16 1.23
C LEU A 247 16.07 7.46 -0.25
N THR A 248 15.44 8.50 -0.79
CA THR A 248 15.40 8.75 -2.23
C THR A 248 16.26 9.94 -2.66
N SER A 249 16.76 10.75 -1.72
CA SER A 249 17.50 11.97 -2.04
C SER A 249 18.44 12.40 -0.92
N SER A 250 19.57 13.01 -1.28
CA SER A 250 20.55 13.56 -0.34
C SER A 250 20.26 15.01 0.08
N SER A 251 19.35 15.68 -0.62
CA SER A 251 18.95 17.06 -0.34
C SER A 251 17.53 17.35 -0.79
N THR A 252 16.92 18.40 -0.23
CA THR A 252 15.65 18.96 -0.70
C THR A 252 15.66 19.25 -2.20
N ASP A 253 16.73 19.86 -2.72
CA ASP A 253 16.80 20.24 -4.13
C ASP A 253 16.90 19.01 -5.05
N GLU A 254 17.59 17.95 -4.63
CA GLU A 254 17.59 16.67 -5.35
C GLU A 254 16.21 16.03 -5.36
N PHE A 255 15.50 16.03 -4.22
CA PHE A 255 14.16 15.46 -4.12
C PHE A 255 13.16 16.21 -5.01
N VAL A 256 13.22 17.53 -5.04
CA VAL A 256 12.41 18.36 -5.94
C VAL A 256 12.71 18.03 -7.40
N LYS A 257 14.00 17.94 -7.79
CA LYS A 257 14.39 17.55 -9.15
C LYS A 257 13.89 16.15 -9.51
N ARG A 258 13.92 15.21 -8.56
CA ARG A 258 13.43 13.85 -8.75
C ARG A 258 11.93 13.82 -9.01
N LEU A 259 11.15 14.60 -8.25
CA LEU A 259 9.72 14.73 -8.49
C LEU A 259 9.44 15.46 -9.82
N ASP A 260 10.11 16.57 -10.10
CA ASP A 260 9.95 17.31 -11.37
C ASP A 260 10.26 16.38 -12.58
N ASP A 261 11.32 15.56 -12.50
CA ASP A 261 11.63 14.53 -13.51
C ASP A 261 10.56 13.43 -13.60
N PHE A 262 10.03 12.97 -12.47
CA PHE A 262 8.99 11.94 -12.40
C PHE A 262 7.72 12.39 -13.13
N PHE A 263 7.34 13.67 -13.00
CA PHE A 263 6.20 14.26 -13.70
C PHE A 263 6.49 14.66 -15.15
N GLY A 264 7.71 14.41 -15.65
CA GLY A 264 8.07 14.63 -17.03
C GLY A 264 8.54 16.05 -17.37
N ASP A 265 8.99 16.83 -16.39
CA ASP A 265 9.49 18.19 -16.65
C ASP A 265 10.88 18.17 -17.34
N THR A 266 11.62 17.06 -17.23
CA THR A 266 12.99 16.92 -17.78
C THR A 266 13.18 15.75 -18.76
N GLN A 267 12.40 14.68 -18.62
CA GLN A 267 12.43 13.50 -19.50
C GLN A 267 11.00 12.96 -19.67
N ALA A 268 10.79 11.81 -20.31
CA ALA A 268 9.46 11.19 -20.42
C ALA A 268 8.82 10.98 -19.04
N SER A 269 7.55 11.36 -18.88
CA SER A 269 6.81 11.24 -17.62
C SER A 269 6.72 9.78 -17.16
N LEU A 270 6.89 9.58 -15.86
CA LEU A 270 6.63 8.31 -15.18
C LEU A 270 5.30 8.36 -14.40
N TYR A 271 4.68 9.53 -14.26
CA TYR A 271 3.43 9.73 -13.54
C TYR A 271 2.23 9.20 -14.34
N GLN A 272 1.40 8.37 -13.70
CA GLN A 272 0.19 7.82 -14.28
C GLN A 272 -1.03 8.25 -13.47
N VAL A 273 -1.83 9.18 -14.00
CA VAL A 273 -3.02 9.72 -13.30
C VAL A 273 -4.09 8.66 -13.09
N GLY A 274 -4.18 7.67 -13.98
CA GLY A 274 -5.21 6.63 -13.95
C GLY A 274 -4.85 5.41 -13.11
N ASN A 275 -3.77 5.46 -12.32
CA ASN A 275 -3.36 4.36 -11.45
C ASN A 275 -3.01 4.88 -10.05
N GLU A 276 -3.44 4.15 -9.05
CA GLU A 276 -3.58 4.58 -7.67
C GLU A 276 -2.27 4.79 -6.89
N PRO A 277 -1.15 4.06 -7.13
CA PRO A 277 0.11 4.32 -6.43
C PRO A 277 0.63 5.73 -6.70
N SER A 278 0.22 6.34 -7.82
CA SER A 278 0.55 7.69 -8.23
C SER A 278 -0.15 8.78 -7.38
N PHE A 279 -1.26 8.50 -6.71
CA PHE A 279 -2.12 9.53 -6.11
C PHE A 279 -1.43 10.36 -5.02
N VAL A 280 -0.46 9.79 -4.29
CA VAL A 280 0.27 10.50 -3.23
C VAL A 280 1.33 11.46 -3.79
N LEU A 281 1.87 11.21 -4.98
CA LEU A 281 3.04 11.88 -5.54
C LEU A 281 2.90 13.41 -5.63
N PRO A 282 1.76 13.99 -6.09
CA PRO A 282 1.61 15.43 -6.16
C PRO A 282 1.78 16.13 -4.81
N THR A 283 1.48 15.44 -3.71
CA THR A 283 1.60 16.01 -2.35
C THR A 283 3.02 15.97 -1.80
N MET A 284 3.94 15.20 -2.40
CA MET A 284 5.26 14.93 -1.83
C MET A 284 6.16 16.18 -1.70
N TYR A 285 5.93 17.24 -2.48
CA TYR A 285 6.66 18.49 -2.33
C TYR A 285 6.43 19.17 -0.96
N HIS A 286 5.33 18.86 -0.26
CA HIS A 286 5.08 19.35 1.09
C HIS A 286 6.15 18.86 2.08
N TYR A 287 6.61 17.61 1.97
CA TYR A 287 7.59 17.02 2.88
C TYR A 287 8.99 17.66 2.79
N VAL A 288 9.22 18.49 1.77
CA VAL A 288 10.48 19.24 1.59
C VAL A 288 10.26 20.76 1.60
N GLY A 289 9.14 21.22 2.19
CA GLY A 289 8.87 22.65 2.34
C GLY A 289 8.67 23.37 1.00
N ARG A 290 8.04 22.71 0.02
CA ARG A 290 7.67 23.29 -1.29
C ARG A 290 6.16 23.12 -1.58
N PRO A 291 5.26 23.54 -0.68
CA PRO A 291 3.81 23.32 -0.84
C PRO A 291 3.22 23.97 -2.11
N SER A 292 3.79 25.09 -2.57
CA SER A 292 3.36 25.75 -3.81
C SER A 292 3.52 24.85 -5.05
N LYS A 293 4.58 24.02 -5.10
CA LYS A 293 4.78 23.03 -6.18
C LYS A 293 3.73 21.93 -6.13
N SER A 294 3.34 21.47 -4.94
CA SER A 294 2.22 20.53 -4.81
C SER A 294 0.90 21.12 -5.31
N VAL A 295 0.59 22.35 -4.94
CA VAL A 295 -0.63 23.03 -5.43
C VAL A 295 -0.61 23.14 -6.96
N GLN A 296 0.51 23.59 -7.53
CA GLN A 296 0.66 23.68 -8.99
C GLN A 296 0.50 22.31 -9.65
N ARG A 297 1.11 21.26 -9.08
CA ARG A 297 1.05 19.91 -9.64
C ARG A 297 -0.36 19.33 -9.59
N VAL A 298 -1.04 19.43 -8.45
CA VAL A 298 -2.44 18.98 -8.31
C VAL A 298 -3.34 19.71 -9.31
N ARG A 299 -3.23 21.05 -9.43
CA ARG A 299 -4.04 21.81 -10.38
C ARG A 299 -3.78 21.40 -11.83
N LYS A 300 -2.51 21.15 -12.18
CA LYS A 300 -2.15 20.67 -13.52
C LYS A 300 -2.72 19.28 -13.79
N VAL A 301 -2.58 18.34 -12.86
CA VAL A 301 -3.15 16.99 -12.98
C VAL A 301 -4.67 17.06 -13.19
N VAL A 302 -5.38 17.86 -12.39
CA VAL A 302 -6.83 18.03 -12.55
C VAL A 302 -7.17 18.63 -13.91
N HIS A 303 -6.53 19.74 -14.27
CA HIS A 303 -6.80 20.45 -15.53
C HIS A 303 -6.54 19.59 -16.77
N ASP A 304 -5.48 18.79 -16.77
CA ASP A 304 -5.05 18.04 -17.96
C ASP A 304 -5.79 16.71 -18.15
N ASN A 305 -6.48 16.20 -17.12
CA ASN A 305 -7.02 14.83 -17.13
C ASN A 305 -8.51 14.72 -16.76
N PHE A 306 -9.15 15.81 -16.32
CA PHE A 306 -10.55 15.80 -15.92
C PHE A 306 -11.28 16.96 -16.58
N ASP A 307 -12.30 16.64 -17.37
CA ASP A 307 -13.18 17.63 -17.98
C ASP A 307 -14.32 18.03 -17.01
N SER A 308 -14.84 19.24 -17.19
CA SER A 308 -15.99 19.79 -16.47
C SER A 308 -17.34 19.33 -17.03
#